data_AF-A0AAN6YXW8-F1
#
_entry.id   AF-A0AAN6YXW8-F1
#
_cell.length_a   1.000
_cell.length_b   1.000
_cell.length_c   1.000
_cell.angle_alpha   90.00
_cell.angle_beta   90.00
_cell.angle_gamma   90.00
#
_symmetry.space_group_name_H-M   'P 1'
#
loop_
_entity.id
_entity.type
_entity.pdbx_description
1 polymer ?
#
loop_
_entity_poly.entity_id
_entity_poly.type
_entity_poly.pdbx_seq_one_letter_code
_entity_poly.pdbx_strand_id
1 'polypeptide(L)'
;MATAEDKTPPGIPPDLGHLRTKEEMELYYRNCRLSMPPGLRIPMASGLSFLAGFTLGTAKGGKSAGLRFRAEHAHKLPTTTTGWFLYHKSKNYQVAYGGVREGFKMGLKICFWSTATFAIEQMFDSYRGTADLLNTVTSCVAVAGAFSCWNRFSLPMTARTTKAAVVAGLVYGGLQDLLGVARGRRIRYVDWIKRQLGSGQREQPAQQ
;
A
#
# COMPACT_ATOMS: atom_id res chain seq x y z
N MET A 1 7.00 13.83 -48.84
CA MET A 1 7.22 13.05 -47.60
C MET A 1 6.88 13.94 -46.43
N ALA A 2 5.64 13.90 -45.95
CA ALA A 2 5.23 14.66 -44.78
C ALA A 2 5.69 13.92 -43.53
N THR A 3 6.60 14.54 -42.77
CA THR A 3 7.01 14.11 -41.43
C THR A 3 5.79 14.05 -40.53
N ALA A 4 5.48 12.86 -40.03
CA ALA A 4 4.41 12.66 -39.06
C ALA A 4 4.67 13.54 -37.83
N GLU A 5 3.72 14.43 -37.52
CA GLU A 5 3.70 15.20 -36.28
C GLU A 5 3.85 14.23 -35.09
N ASP A 6 4.92 14.44 -34.33
CA ASP A 6 5.10 13.86 -33.01
C ASP A 6 4.04 14.43 -32.06
N LYS A 7 2.88 13.78 -32.00
CA LYS A 7 1.79 14.08 -31.05
C LYS A 7 1.99 13.30 -29.77
N THR A 8 3.14 13.45 -29.12
CA THR A 8 3.27 13.01 -27.72
C THR A 8 2.49 13.98 -26.83
N PRO A 9 1.38 13.58 -26.18
CA PRO A 9 0.77 14.40 -25.14
C PRO A 9 1.79 14.64 -24.00
N PRO A 10 1.84 15.85 -23.43
CA PRO A 10 2.80 16.17 -22.37
C PRO A 10 2.51 15.33 -21.11
N GLY A 11 3.51 14.58 -20.64
CA GLY A 11 3.45 13.82 -19.38
C GLY A 11 3.76 12.32 -19.47
N ILE A 12 4.20 11.82 -20.64
CA ILE A 12 4.50 10.39 -20.82
C ILE A 12 5.84 10.03 -20.14
N PRO A 13 5.90 8.98 -19.29
CA PRO A 13 7.15 8.43 -18.80
C PRO A 13 8.01 7.87 -19.95
N PRO A 14 9.34 8.08 -19.97
CA PRO A 14 10.20 7.76 -21.11
C PRO A 14 10.23 6.27 -21.54
N ASP A 15 9.70 5.32 -20.75
CA ASP A 15 9.62 3.90 -21.14
C ASP A 15 8.46 3.56 -22.11
N LEU A 16 7.45 4.43 -22.19
CA LEU A 16 6.24 4.21 -23.01
C LEU A 16 6.39 4.65 -24.47
N GLY A 17 7.60 5.04 -24.91
CA GLY A 17 7.85 5.55 -26.28
C GLY A 17 7.54 4.59 -27.42
N HIS A 18 7.21 3.32 -27.13
CA HIS A 18 6.82 2.31 -28.11
C HIS A 18 5.30 2.19 -28.34
N LEU A 19 4.46 2.73 -27.43
CA LEU A 19 3.00 2.73 -27.57
C LEU A 19 2.60 3.91 -28.47
N ARG A 20 2.46 3.63 -29.77
CA ARG A 20 2.34 4.63 -30.84
C ARG A 20 0.91 5.16 -31.00
N THR A 21 -0.09 4.41 -30.54
CA THR A 21 -1.51 4.72 -30.78
C THR A 21 -2.26 4.93 -29.46
N LYS A 22 -3.22 5.88 -29.42
CA LYS A 22 -4.05 6.16 -28.24
C LYS A 22 -4.79 4.93 -27.72
N GLU A 23 -5.25 4.07 -28.64
CA GLU A 23 -5.96 2.82 -28.32
C GLU A 23 -5.07 1.81 -27.56
N GLU A 24 -3.78 1.73 -27.90
CA GLU A 24 -2.82 0.86 -27.21
C GLU A 24 -2.55 1.34 -25.78
N MET A 25 -2.52 2.67 -25.59
CA MET A 25 -2.43 3.27 -24.25
C MET A 25 -3.68 2.98 -23.43
N GLU A 26 -4.88 3.17 -23.98
CA GLU A 26 -6.13 2.89 -23.27
C GLU A 26 -6.24 1.41 -22.86
N LEU A 27 -5.78 0.50 -23.72
CA LEU A 27 -5.68 -0.92 -23.41
C LEU A 27 -4.68 -1.18 -22.26
N TYR A 28 -3.51 -0.54 -22.31
CA TYR A 28 -2.49 -0.62 -21.26
C TYR A 28 -3.03 -0.12 -19.91
N TYR A 29 -3.66 1.05 -19.87
CA TYR A 29 -4.27 1.61 -18.66
C TYR A 29 -5.44 0.74 -18.17
N ARG A 30 -6.25 0.16 -19.06
CA ARG A 30 -7.32 -0.77 -18.67
C ARG A 30 -6.80 -2.06 -18.06
N ASN A 31 -5.63 -2.53 -18.52
CA ASN A 31 -4.96 -3.72 -18.00
C ASN A 31 -4.19 -3.44 -16.69
N CYS A 32 -3.72 -2.21 -16.49
CA CYS A 32 -3.03 -1.81 -15.26
C CYS A 32 -3.94 -1.86 -14.02
N ARG A 33 -3.38 -2.27 -12.88
CA ARG A 33 -4.09 -2.25 -11.60
C ARG A 33 -4.48 -0.81 -11.25
N LEU A 34 -5.76 -0.64 -10.89
CA LEU A 34 -6.36 0.65 -10.56
C LEU A 34 -6.31 1.71 -11.69
N SER A 35 -6.04 1.31 -12.94
CA SER A 35 -5.95 2.21 -14.10
C SER A 35 -4.82 3.25 -14.02
N MET A 36 -3.82 3.00 -13.19
CA MET A 36 -2.67 3.90 -13.01
C MET A 36 -1.38 3.19 -13.40
N PRO A 37 -0.43 3.90 -14.04
CA PRO A 37 0.84 3.31 -14.43
C PRO A 37 1.70 3.04 -13.18
N PRO A 38 2.54 1.99 -13.18
CA PRO A 38 3.36 1.63 -12.03
C PRO A 38 4.24 2.77 -11.50
N GLY A 39 4.78 3.59 -12.41
CA GLY A 39 5.65 4.72 -12.09
C GLY A 39 4.97 5.82 -11.26
N LEU A 40 3.64 5.96 -11.35
CA LEU A 40 2.87 6.90 -10.52
C LEU A 40 2.27 6.20 -9.29
N ARG A 41 1.83 4.95 -9.44
CA ARG A 41 1.18 4.17 -8.39
C ARG A 41 2.07 3.99 -7.15
N ILE A 42 3.32 3.57 -7.36
CA ILE A 42 4.27 3.29 -6.27
C ILE A 42 4.55 4.54 -5.43
N PRO A 43 5.01 5.69 -5.99
CA PRO A 43 5.30 6.86 -5.17
C PRO A 43 4.05 7.44 -4.48
N MET A 44 2.88 7.39 -5.13
CA MET A 44 1.63 7.80 -4.47
C MET A 44 1.30 6.90 -3.27
N ALA A 45 1.39 5.57 -3.44
CA ALA A 45 1.14 4.63 -2.37
C ALA A 45 2.17 4.79 -1.21
N SER A 46 3.44 5.03 -1.53
CA SER A 46 4.49 5.34 -0.56
C SER A 46 4.19 6.62 0.22
N GLY A 47 3.77 7.69 -0.46
CA GLY A 47 3.39 8.97 0.16
C GLY A 47 2.20 8.83 1.11
N LEU A 48 1.14 8.12 0.68
CA LEU A 48 -0.02 7.84 1.52
C LEU A 48 0.34 6.98 2.73
N SER A 49 1.19 5.97 2.53
CA SER A 49 1.67 5.10 3.61
C SER A 49 2.52 5.87 4.62
N PHE A 50 3.37 6.78 4.15
CA PHE A 50 4.14 7.69 5.00
C PHE A 50 3.20 8.58 5.82
N LEU A 51 2.19 9.20 5.20
CA LEU A 51 1.26 10.09 5.90
C LEU A 51 0.44 9.35 6.97
N ALA A 52 -0.04 8.14 6.66
CA ALA A 52 -0.74 7.29 7.62
C ALA A 52 0.18 6.91 8.79
N GLY A 53 1.42 6.50 8.49
CA GLY A 53 2.41 6.15 9.51
C GLY A 53 2.87 7.34 10.35
N PHE A 54 3.00 8.51 9.74
CA PHE A 54 3.33 9.77 10.41
C PHE A 54 2.22 10.16 11.38
N THR A 55 0.96 10.10 10.94
CA THR A 55 -0.22 10.43 11.77
C THR A 55 -0.33 9.51 12.99
N LEU A 56 -0.15 8.20 12.80
CA LEU A 56 -0.15 7.25 13.92
C LEU A 56 1.06 7.45 14.84
N GLY A 57 2.23 7.75 14.26
CA GLY A 57 3.47 7.99 15.00
C GLY A 57 3.44 9.28 15.83
N THR A 58 2.87 10.36 15.30
CA THR A 58 2.73 11.63 16.03
C THR A 58 1.78 11.48 17.22
N ALA A 59 0.64 10.81 17.04
CA ALA A 59 -0.30 10.53 18.12
C ALA A 59 0.35 9.71 19.25
N LYS A 60 1.07 8.64 18.88
CA LYS A 60 1.77 7.77 19.83
C LYS A 60 2.93 8.51 20.53
N GLY A 61 3.75 9.23 19.78
CA GLY A 61 4.91 9.97 20.27
C GLY A 61 4.51 11.10 21.22
N GLY A 62 3.49 11.87 20.83
CA GLY A 62 2.95 12.96 21.65
C GLY A 62 2.35 12.46 22.96
N LYS A 63 1.58 11.36 22.94
CA LYS A 63 1.02 10.75 24.16
C LYS A 63 2.13 10.28 25.10
N SER A 64 3.15 9.59 24.59
CA SER A 64 4.27 9.09 25.40
C SER A 64 5.08 10.23 26.02
N ALA A 65 5.45 11.25 25.22
CA ALA A 65 6.19 12.42 25.69
C ALA A 65 5.40 13.21 26.75
N GLY A 66 4.09 13.37 26.55
CA GLY A 66 3.22 14.06 27.51
C GLY A 66 3.08 13.33 28.85
N LEU A 67 3.00 11.98 28.82
CA LEU A 67 2.96 11.17 30.05
C LEU A 67 4.29 11.22 30.79
N ARG A 68 5.42 11.16 30.08
CA ARG A 68 6.76 11.30 30.67
C ARG A 68 6.95 12.65 31.33
N PHE A 69 6.59 13.74 30.65
CA PHE A 69 6.68 15.08 31.23
C PHE A 69 5.85 15.21 32.52
N ARG A 70 4.64 14.66 32.55
CA ARG A 70 3.79 14.65 33.75
C ARG A 70 4.39 13.82 34.88
N ALA A 71 5.02 12.69 34.56
CA ALA A 71 5.70 11.87 35.56
C ALA A 71 6.89 12.61 36.16
N GLU A 72 7.73 13.23 35.32
CA GLU A 72 8.88 14.02 35.75
C GLU A 72 8.48 15.24 36.59
N HIS A 73 7.37 15.89 36.24
CA HIS A 73 6.92 17.13 36.90
C HIS A 73 5.79 16.91 37.91
N ALA A 74 5.49 15.66 38.30
CA ALA A 74 4.42 15.35 39.26
C ALA A 74 4.61 16.06 40.62
N HIS A 75 5.86 16.32 40.99
CA HIS A 75 6.25 17.03 42.22
C HIS A 75 6.24 18.57 42.10
N LYS A 76 6.07 19.12 40.89
CA LYS A 76 6.13 20.56 40.58
C LYS A 76 4.84 21.04 39.92
N LEU A 77 3.72 20.88 40.63
CA LEU A 77 2.44 21.41 40.16
C LEU A 77 2.44 22.94 40.28
N PRO A 78 2.01 23.67 39.24
CA PRO A 78 2.03 25.13 39.27
C PRO A 78 1.01 25.66 40.29
N THR A 79 1.46 26.48 41.24
CA THR A 79 0.62 27.16 42.24
C THR A 79 0.35 28.64 41.89
N THR A 80 1.13 29.22 40.97
CA THR A 80 0.98 30.59 40.48
C THR A 80 0.42 30.62 39.06
N THR A 81 -0.26 31.72 38.68
CA THR A 81 -0.82 31.92 37.33
C THR A 81 0.27 31.91 36.25
N THR A 82 1.39 32.58 36.49
CA THR A 82 2.56 32.58 35.58
C THR A 82 3.17 31.19 35.44
N GLY A 83 3.29 30.45 36.56
CA GLY A 83 3.80 29.07 36.55
C GLY A 83 2.93 28.12 35.73
N TRP A 84 1.60 28.30 35.77
CA TRP A 84 0.66 27.49 34.98
C TRP A 84 0.89 27.64 33.47
N PHE A 85 1.12 28.88 33.01
CA PHE A 85 1.41 29.16 31.60
C PHE A 85 2.74 28.54 31.16
N LEU A 86 3.81 28.75 31.94
CA LEU A 86 5.14 28.21 31.62
C LEU A 86 5.15 26.68 31.61
N TYR A 87 4.42 26.04 32.53
CA TYR A 87 4.25 24.59 32.58
C TYR A 87 3.60 24.06 31.29
N HIS A 88 2.48 24.65 30.86
CA HIS A 88 1.77 24.21 29.64
C HIS A 88 2.55 24.52 28.36
N LYS A 89 3.27 25.64 28.32
CA LYS A 89 4.17 25.98 27.22
C LYS A 89 5.24 24.91 27.04
N SER A 90 6.01 24.60 28.10
CA SER A 90 7.06 23.57 28.08
C SER A 90 6.51 22.20 27.71
N LYS A 91 5.39 21.80 28.34
CA LYS A 91 4.69 20.54 28.03
C LYS A 91 4.34 20.44 26.55
N ASN A 92 3.78 21.50 25.97
CA ASN A 92 3.38 21.48 24.56
C ASN A 92 4.60 21.36 23.63
N TYR A 93 5.72 22.01 23.95
CA TYR A 93 6.96 21.85 23.19
C TYR A 93 7.51 20.41 23.22
N GLN A 94 7.57 19.79 24.41
CA GLN A 94 8.07 18.41 24.53
C GLN A 94 7.13 17.40 23.86
N VAL A 95 5.82 17.61 23.95
CA VAL A 95 4.81 16.80 23.26
C VAL A 95 4.94 16.96 21.74
N ALA A 96 5.05 18.19 21.23
CA ALA A 96 5.21 18.45 19.80
C ALA A 96 6.51 17.85 19.24
N TYR A 97 7.63 18.06 19.93
CA TYR A 97 8.92 17.49 19.54
C TYR A 97 8.90 15.95 19.54
N GLY A 98 8.36 15.34 20.60
CA GLY A 98 8.21 13.89 20.71
C GLY A 98 7.27 13.30 19.65
N GLY A 99 6.19 14.02 19.32
CA GLY A 99 5.27 13.67 18.26
C GLY A 99 5.94 13.67 16.89
N VAL A 100 6.59 14.77 16.50
CA VAL A 100 7.25 14.89 15.19
C VAL A 100 8.35 13.83 15.03
N ARG A 101 9.20 13.64 16.04
CA ARG A 101 10.31 12.68 15.99
C ARG A 101 9.83 11.23 15.81
N GLU A 102 8.83 10.80 16.58
CA GLU A 102 8.28 9.44 16.45
C GLU A 102 7.44 9.30 15.18
N GLY A 103 6.75 10.38 14.75
CA GLY A 103 6.04 10.48 13.49
C GLY A 103 6.92 10.16 12.29
N PHE A 104 8.05 10.86 12.14
CA PHE A 104 9.00 10.58 11.06
C PHE A 104 9.55 9.15 11.12
N LYS A 105 9.92 8.68 12.32
CA LYS A 105 10.45 7.33 12.50
C LYS A 105 9.46 6.24 12.09
N MET A 106 8.17 6.37 12.47
CA MET A 106 7.14 5.41 12.08
C MET A 106 6.73 5.58 10.61
N GLY A 107 6.60 6.81 10.13
CA GLY A 107 6.28 7.11 8.73
C GLY A 107 7.29 6.53 7.76
N LEU A 108 8.60 6.73 8.01
CA LEU A 108 9.66 6.17 7.16
C LEU A 108 9.67 4.64 7.16
N LYS A 109 9.47 4.01 8.32
CA LYS A 109 9.40 2.55 8.42
C LYS A 109 8.23 1.98 7.62
N ILE A 110 7.04 2.56 7.77
CA ILE A 110 5.84 2.10 7.05
C ILE A 110 5.98 2.37 5.56
N CYS A 111 6.50 3.54 5.18
CA CYS A 111 6.78 3.89 3.78
C CYS A 111 7.73 2.88 3.13
N PHE A 112 8.84 2.53 3.78
CA PHE A 112 9.81 1.56 3.27
C PHE A 112 9.17 0.19 2.99
N TRP A 113 8.48 -0.39 3.98
CA TRP A 113 7.87 -1.72 3.83
C TRP A 113 6.67 -1.74 2.89
N SER A 114 5.89 -0.66 2.85
CA SER A 114 4.80 -0.49 1.88
C SER A 114 5.33 -0.42 0.45
N THR A 115 6.35 0.41 0.20
CA THR A 115 7.03 0.52 -1.10
C THR A 115 7.57 -0.82 -1.55
N ALA A 116 8.23 -1.58 -0.66
CA ALA A 116 8.72 -2.91 -0.95
C ALA A 116 7.59 -3.87 -1.39
N THR A 117 6.43 -3.80 -0.75
CA THR A 117 5.25 -4.63 -1.11
C THR A 117 4.74 -4.29 -2.50
N PHE A 118 4.59 -3.01 -2.82
CA PHE A 118 4.12 -2.58 -4.14
C PHE A 118 5.15 -2.88 -5.25
N ALA A 119 6.45 -2.76 -4.95
CA ALA A 119 7.51 -3.09 -5.89
C ALA A 119 7.55 -4.60 -6.20
N ILE A 120 7.44 -5.46 -5.19
CA ILE A 120 7.40 -6.92 -5.38
C ILE A 120 6.11 -7.34 -6.09
N GLU A 121 4.97 -6.71 -5.79
CA GLU A 121 3.72 -6.95 -6.51
C GLU A 121 3.88 -6.60 -7.99
N GLN A 122 4.46 -5.44 -8.30
CA GLN A 122 4.74 -5.02 -9.67
C GLN A 122 5.69 -6.00 -10.38
N MET A 123 6.72 -6.48 -9.69
CA MET A 123 7.66 -7.46 -10.23
C MET A 123 6.95 -8.77 -10.61
N PHE A 124 6.04 -9.28 -9.76
CA PHE A 124 5.27 -10.48 -10.06
C PHE A 124 4.26 -10.27 -11.20
N ASP A 125 3.62 -9.10 -11.26
CA ASP A 125 2.71 -8.76 -12.36
C ASP A 125 3.45 -8.67 -13.70
N SER A 126 4.64 -8.06 -13.73
CA SER A 126 5.50 -7.99 -14.92
C SER A 126 6.00 -9.37 -15.35
N TYR A 127 6.34 -10.25 -14.39
CA TYR A 127 6.82 -11.61 -14.70
C TYR A 127 5.71 -12.53 -15.22
N ARG A 128 4.50 -12.47 -14.65
CA ARG A 128 3.38 -13.34 -15.03
C ARG A 128 2.45 -12.73 -16.09
N GLY A 129 2.63 -11.46 -16.44
CA GLY A 129 1.79 -10.72 -17.39
C GLY A 129 0.31 -10.64 -16.98
N THR A 130 0.00 -10.89 -15.71
CA THR A 130 -1.36 -10.98 -15.17
C THR A 130 -1.39 -10.26 -13.83
N ALA A 131 -2.48 -9.52 -13.57
CA ALA A 131 -2.66 -8.73 -12.37
C ALA A 131 -3.79 -9.33 -11.52
N ASP A 132 -3.45 -10.38 -10.77
CA ASP A 132 -4.38 -11.17 -9.96
C ASP A 132 -4.11 -11.02 -8.44
N LEU A 133 -5.12 -11.30 -7.61
CA LEU A 133 -5.02 -11.38 -6.16
C LEU A 133 -3.88 -12.28 -5.66
N LEU A 134 -3.56 -13.37 -6.37
CA LEU A 134 -2.46 -14.27 -5.97
C LEU A 134 -1.10 -13.55 -5.93
N ASN A 135 -0.83 -12.64 -6.87
CA ASN A 135 0.43 -11.89 -6.90
C ASN A 135 0.53 -10.93 -5.71
N THR A 136 -0.60 -10.35 -5.28
CA THR A 136 -0.67 -9.51 -4.07
C THR A 136 -0.38 -10.33 -2.82
N VAL A 137 -1.02 -11.49 -2.68
CA VAL A 137 -0.81 -12.38 -1.53
C VAL A 137 0.65 -12.84 -1.47
N THR A 138 1.23 -13.28 -2.59
CA THR A 138 2.63 -13.71 -2.61
C THR A 138 3.59 -12.56 -2.33
N SER A 139 3.26 -11.34 -2.77
CA SER A 139 4.04 -10.15 -2.42
C SER A 139 4.01 -9.86 -0.92
N CYS A 140 2.82 -9.85 -0.31
CA CYS A 140 2.68 -9.64 1.14
C CYS A 140 3.44 -10.71 1.94
N VAL A 141 3.36 -11.97 1.52
CA VAL A 141 4.10 -13.07 2.16
C VAL A 141 5.61 -12.93 1.98
N ALA A 142 6.08 -12.54 0.80
CA ALA A 142 7.50 -12.30 0.54
C ALA A 142 8.04 -11.17 1.42
N VAL A 143 7.32 -10.05 1.52
CA VAL A 143 7.68 -8.94 2.41
C VAL A 143 7.65 -9.35 3.88
N ALA A 144 6.66 -10.13 4.30
CA ALA A 144 6.60 -10.66 5.66
C ALA A 144 7.77 -11.58 5.99
N GLY A 145 8.21 -12.41 5.02
CA GLY A 145 9.41 -13.23 5.12
C GLY A 145 10.66 -12.37 5.27
N ALA A 146 10.84 -11.39 4.39
CA ALA A 146 11.97 -10.45 4.45
C ALA A 146 11.99 -9.68 5.78
N PHE A 147 10.83 -9.20 6.25
CA PHE A 147 10.68 -8.55 7.54
C PHE A 147 11.06 -9.47 8.71
N SER A 148 10.65 -10.74 8.65
CA SER A 148 10.96 -11.72 9.70
C SER A 148 12.45 -12.04 9.76
N CYS A 149 13.11 -12.15 8.60
CA CYS A 149 14.57 -12.31 8.51
C CYS A 149 15.30 -11.07 9.04
N TRP A 150 14.86 -9.88 8.66
CA TRP A 150 15.45 -8.62 9.12
C TRP A 150 15.40 -8.47 10.64
N ASN A 151 14.29 -8.87 11.27
CA ASN A 151 14.11 -8.78 12.71
C ASN A 151 14.52 -10.06 13.47
N ARG A 152 15.08 -11.07 12.77
CA ARG A 152 15.50 -12.36 13.34
C ARG A 152 14.43 -13.03 14.21
N PHE A 153 13.20 -13.12 13.69
CA PHE A 153 12.09 -13.71 14.42
C PHE A 153 12.24 -15.23 14.61
N SER A 154 11.73 -15.72 15.74
CA SER A 154 11.59 -17.16 15.99
C SER A 154 10.51 -17.78 15.09
N LEU A 155 10.63 -19.07 14.78
CA LEU A 155 9.69 -19.82 13.94
C LEU A 155 8.19 -19.56 14.28
N PRO A 156 7.75 -19.59 15.55
CA PRO A 156 6.34 -19.33 15.85
C PRO A 156 5.90 -17.88 15.57
N MET A 157 6.80 -16.90 15.71
CA MET A 157 6.51 -15.50 15.39
C MET A 157 6.45 -15.25 13.89
N THR A 158 7.34 -15.89 13.12
CA THR A 158 7.30 -15.87 11.65
C THR A 158 5.98 -16.45 11.16
N ALA A 159 5.53 -17.60 11.68
CA ALA A 159 4.25 -18.19 11.30
C ALA A 159 3.05 -17.25 11.53
N ARG A 160 3.03 -16.55 12.67
CA ARG A 160 1.99 -15.54 12.98
C ARG A 160 2.04 -14.35 12.01
N THR A 161 3.24 -13.85 11.73
CA THR A 161 3.44 -12.73 10.79
C THR A 161 3.01 -13.13 9.37
N THR A 162 3.37 -14.33 8.92
CA THR A 162 2.95 -14.85 7.62
C THR A 162 1.44 -15.04 7.55
N LYS A 163 0.80 -15.58 8.58
CA LYS A 163 -0.67 -15.70 8.63
C LYS A 163 -1.34 -14.33 8.51
N ALA A 164 -0.85 -13.32 9.25
CA ALA A 164 -1.36 -11.96 9.16
C ALA A 164 -1.15 -11.36 7.76
N ALA A 165 0.00 -11.62 7.14
CA ALA A 165 0.31 -11.16 5.78
C ALA A 165 -0.59 -11.81 4.72
N VAL A 166 -0.89 -13.11 4.85
CA VAL A 166 -1.85 -13.80 3.97
C VAL A 166 -3.23 -13.18 4.09
N VAL A 167 -3.74 -12.98 5.32
CA VAL A 167 -5.06 -12.37 5.54
C VAL A 167 -5.10 -10.95 4.97
N ALA A 168 -4.08 -10.14 5.25
CA ALA A 168 -3.98 -8.78 4.73
C ALA A 168 -3.92 -8.76 3.19
N GLY A 169 -3.14 -9.65 2.59
CA GLY A 169 -3.03 -9.80 1.13
C GLY A 169 -4.33 -10.25 0.48
N LEU A 170 -5.09 -11.15 1.12
CA LEU A 170 -6.41 -11.58 0.64
C LEU A 170 -7.42 -10.44 0.67
N VAL A 171 -7.48 -9.70 1.78
CA VAL A 171 -8.40 -8.56 1.91
C VAL A 171 -8.05 -7.46 0.90
N TYR A 172 -6.77 -7.10 0.80
CA TYR A 172 -6.32 -6.04 -0.09
C TYR A 172 -6.41 -6.44 -1.57
N GLY A 173 -5.91 -7.62 -1.93
CA GLY A 173 -6.01 -8.16 -3.29
C GLY A 173 -7.46 -8.39 -3.71
N GLY A 174 -8.32 -8.84 -2.79
CA GLY A 174 -9.74 -9.00 -3.03
C GLY A 174 -10.42 -7.67 -3.34
N LEU A 175 -10.11 -6.62 -2.56
CA LEU A 175 -10.62 -5.29 -2.84
C LEU A 175 -10.13 -4.74 -4.19
N GLN A 176 -8.84 -4.95 -4.52
CA GLN A 176 -8.29 -4.56 -5.83
C GLN A 176 -8.99 -5.28 -7.00
N ASP A 177 -9.23 -6.58 -6.86
CA ASP A 177 -9.87 -7.39 -7.90
C ASP A 177 -11.35 -7.02 -8.05
N LEU A 178 -12.09 -6.80 -6.96
CA LEU A 178 -13.47 -6.31 -7.00
C LEU A 178 -13.58 -4.96 -7.71
N LEU A 179 -12.69 -4.01 -7.39
CA LEU A 179 -12.62 -2.72 -8.07
C LEU A 179 -12.20 -2.84 -9.54
N GLY A 180 -11.43 -3.86 -9.88
CA GLY A 180 -11.06 -4.20 -11.25
C GLY A 180 -12.25 -4.72 -12.05
N VAL A 181 -13.02 -5.66 -11.48
CA VAL A 181 -14.24 -6.20 -12.11
C VAL A 181 -15.29 -5.11 -12.29
N ALA A 182 -15.51 -4.27 -11.28
CA ALA A 182 -16.45 -3.14 -11.37
C ALA A 182 -16.10 -2.16 -12.50
N ARG A 183 -14.81 -2.04 -12.86
CA ARG A 183 -14.32 -1.23 -13.98
C ARG A 183 -14.25 -1.97 -15.32
N GLY A 184 -14.73 -3.21 -15.40
CA GLY A 184 -14.76 -3.99 -16.63
C GLY A 184 -13.43 -4.65 -17.02
N ARG A 185 -12.48 -4.80 -16.08
CA ARG A 185 -11.25 -5.56 -16.29
C ARG A 185 -11.56 -7.06 -16.26
N ARG A 186 -11.18 -7.80 -17.31
CA ARG A 186 -11.33 -9.27 -17.33
C ARG A 186 -10.22 -9.90 -16.49
N ILE A 187 -10.60 -10.51 -15.38
CA ILE A 187 -9.67 -11.20 -14.49
C ILE A 187 -9.67 -12.68 -14.87
N ARG A 188 -8.48 -13.25 -15.12
CA ARG A 188 -8.33 -14.58 -15.73
C ARG A 188 -8.91 -15.69 -14.85
N TYR A 189 -8.76 -15.58 -13.53
CA TYR A 189 -9.34 -16.57 -12.60
C TYR A 189 -10.87 -16.48 -12.52
N VAL A 190 -11.46 -15.28 -12.65
CA VAL A 190 -12.92 -15.13 -12.70
C VAL A 190 -13.48 -15.78 -13.95
N ASP A 191 -12.80 -15.67 -15.09
CA ASP A 191 -13.18 -16.35 -16.32
C ASP A 191 -13.01 -17.88 -16.21
N TRP A 192 -11.96 -18.35 -15.52
CA TRP A 192 -11.78 -19.78 -15.23
C TRP A 192 -12.88 -20.33 -14.31
N ILE A 193 -13.24 -19.61 -13.23
CA ILE A 193 -14.36 -19.98 -12.35
C ILE A 193 -15.69 -19.97 -13.11
N LYS A 194 -15.96 -18.91 -13.89
CA LYS A 194 -17.20 -18.81 -14.70
C LYS A 194 -17.27 -19.94 -15.73
N ARG A 195 -16.15 -20.37 -16.31
CA ARG A 195 -16.10 -21.53 -17.21
C ARG A 195 -16.37 -22.84 -16.48
N GLN A 196 -15.81 -23.03 -15.28
CA GLN A 196 -16.03 -24.22 -14.45
C GLN A 196 -17.47 -24.32 -13.91
N LEU A 197 -18.09 -23.20 -13.56
CA LEU A 197 -19.51 -23.14 -13.16
C LEU A 197 -20.45 -23.25 -14.36
N GLY A 198 -20.09 -22.66 -15.51
CA GLY A 198 -20.87 -22.71 -16.74
C GLY A 198 -20.79 -24.05 -17.48
N SER A 199 -19.76 -24.87 -17.23
CA SER A 199 -19.66 -26.23 -17.77
C SER A 199 -20.68 -27.21 -17.18
N GLY A 200 -21.34 -26.87 -16.06
CA GLY A 200 -22.42 -27.68 -15.48
C GLY A 200 -23.79 -27.54 -16.17
N GLN A 201 -23.94 -26.60 -17.12
CA GLN A 201 -25.23 -26.32 -17.80
C GLN A 201 -25.31 -26.84 -19.25
N ARG A 202 -24.31 -27.58 -19.74
CA ARG A 202 -24.30 -28.15 -21.11
C ARG A 202 -24.34 -29.68 -21.15
N GLU A 203 -25.15 -30.29 -20.30
CA GLU A 203 -25.60 -31.67 -20.49
C GLU A 203 -27.13 -31.76 -20.37
N GLN A 204 -27.83 -31.33 -21.42
CA GLN A 204 -29.11 -31.92 -21.78
C GLN A 204 -29.02 -32.39 -23.23
N PRO A 205 -28.70 -33.67 -23.48
CA PRO A 205 -29.05 -34.31 -24.73
C PRO A 205 -30.47 -34.88 -24.58
N ALA A 206 -31.45 -34.23 -25.21
CA ALA A 206 -32.75 -34.83 -25.51
C ALA A 206 -33.12 -34.33 -26.92
N GLN A 207 -32.72 -35.06 -27.97
CA GLN A 207 -33.37 -36.23 -28.57
C GLN A 207 -34.42 -35.81 -29.61
N GLN A 208 -34.12 -36.25 -30.84
CA GLN A 208 -34.91 -36.51 -32.05
C GLN A 208 -36.37 -36.05 -32.08
#